data_AF-A0A0N9ZCN3-F1
#
_entry.id   AF-A0A0N9ZCN3-F1
#
_cell.length_a   1.000
_cell.length_b   1.000
_cell.length_c   1.000
_cell.angle_alpha   90.00
_cell.angle_beta   90.00
_cell.angle_gamma   90.00
#
_symmetry.space_group_name_H-M   'P 1'
#
loop_
_entity.id
_entity.type
_entity.pdbx_description
1 polymer ?
#
loop_
_entity_poly.entity_id
_entity_poly.type
_entity_poly.pdbx_seq_one_letter_code
_entity_poly.pdbx_strand_id
1 'polypeptide(L)' 'MNKEKKLEIQKALQAYTKKTTKSSSKAKKALVDEGIYLKDGKLAPEYKEPAAA' A
#
# COMPACT_ATOMS: atom_id res chain seq x y z
N MET A 1 21.33 -10.75 0.02
CA MET A 1 21.00 -9.35 -0.37
C MET A 1 22.07 -8.43 0.22
N ASN A 2 22.77 -7.66 -0.61
CA ASN A 2 23.86 -6.79 -0.14
C ASN A 2 23.31 -5.59 0.65
N LYS A 3 24.01 -5.14 1.71
CA LYS A 3 23.56 -4.03 2.57
C LYS A 3 23.24 -2.75 1.78
N GLU A 4 24.05 -2.44 0.78
CA GLU A 4 23.88 -1.26 -0.08
C GLU A 4 22.60 -1.35 -0.92
N LYS A 5 22.35 -2.48 -1.59
CA LYS A 5 21.11 -2.73 -2.33
C LYS A 5 19.87 -2.64 -1.44
N LYS A 6 19.95 -3.11 -0.19
CA LYS A 6 18.86 -2.98 0.78
C LYS A 6 18.55 -1.51 1.08
N LEU A 7 19.58 -0.67 1.23
CA LEU A 7 19.42 0.75 1.52
C LEU A 7 18.82 1.50 0.33
N GLU A 8 19.23 1.16 -0.89
CA GLU A 8 18.66 1.74 -2.11
C GLU A 8 17.17 1.39 -2.27
N ILE A 9 16.81 0.13 -2.07
CA ILE A 9 15.41 -0.32 -2.13
C ILE A 9 14.57 0.40 -1.06
N GLN A 10 15.08 0.54 0.16
CA GLN A 10 14.39 1.28 1.22
C GLN A 10 14.14 2.75 0.84
N LYS A 11 15.14 3.44 0.28
CA LYS A 11 15.00 4.83 -0.18
C LYS A 11 13.97 4.94 -1.30
N ALA A 12 13.99 4.02 -2.27
CA ALA A 12 13.03 4.00 -3.37
C ALA A 12 11.60 3.79 -2.86
N LEU A 13 11.39 2.86 -1.93
CA LEU A 13 10.10 2.61 -1.31
C LEU A 13 9.61 3.83 -0.51
N GLN A 14 10.48 4.48 0.27
CA GLN A 14 10.12 5.69 1.00
C GLN A 14 9.70 6.83 0.06
N ALA A 15 10.45 7.04 -1.02
CA ALA A 15 10.13 8.07 -2.01
C ALA A 15 8.79 7.79 -2.71
N TYR A 16 8.55 6.54 -3.10
CA TYR A 16 7.29 6.10 -3.68
C TYR A 16 6.13 6.33 -2.73
N THR A 17 6.22 5.82 -1.50
CA THR A 17 5.16 5.98 -0.48
C THR A 17 4.86 7.46 -0.25
N LYS A 18 5.88 8.30 -0.04
CA LYS A 18 5.71 9.74 0.19
C LYS A 18 5.01 10.44 -0.98
N LYS A 19 5.30 10.05 -2.22
CA LYS A 19 4.67 10.62 -3.42
C LYS A 19 3.21 10.17 -3.54
N THR A 20 2.95 8.89 -3.30
CA THR A 20 1.64 8.25 -3.50
C THR A 20 0.65 8.58 -2.38
N THR A 21 1.12 8.72 -1.14
CA THR A 21 0.29 9.07 0.03
C THR A 21 0.21 10.57 0.31
N LYS A 22 0.77 11.42 -0.55
CA LYS A 22 0.79 12.89 -0.40
C LYS A 22 -0.59 13.53 -0.19
N SER A 23 -1.66 12.88 -0.66
CA SER A 23 -3.02 13.36 -0.47
C SER A 23 -3.94 12.19 -0.17
N SER A 24 -4.92 12.40 0.70
CA SER A 24 -5.89 11.35 1.09
C SER A 24 -6.57 10.70 -0.11
N SER A 25 -6.95 11.49 -1.14
CA SER A 25 -7.53 10.97 -2.38
C SER A 25 -6.56 10.05 -3.17
N LYS A 26 -5.28 10.42 -3.28
CA LYS A 26 -4.26 9.58 -3.94
C LYS A 26 -3.95 8.32 -3.14
N ALA A 27 -3.89 8.44 -1.82
CA ALA A 27 -3.69 7.31 -0.92
C ALA A 27 -4.84 6.29 -1.07
N LYS A 28 -6.10 6.76 -1.03
CA LYS A 28 -7.27 5.91 -1.25
C LYS A 28 -7.27 5.25 -2.63
N LYS A 29 -6.94 6.02 -3.68
CA LYS A 29 -6.83 5.47 -5.02
C LYS A 29 -5.76 4.37 -5.12
N ALA A 30 -4.58 4.59 -4.55
CA ALA A 30 -3.53 3.59 -4.53
C ALA A 30 -3.97 2.31 -3.81
N LEU A 31 -4.68 2.43 -2.68
CA LEU A 31 -5.23 1.28 -1.98
C LEU A 31 -6.28 0.50 -2.82
N VAL A 32 -6.99 1.17 -3.72
CA VAL A 32 -7.92 0.53 -4.66
C VAL A 32 -7.18 -0.10 -5.86
N ASP A 33 -6.18 0.59 -6.42
CA ASP A 33 -5.33 0.08 -7.51
C ASP A 33 -4.53 -1.17 -7.08
N GLU A 34 -4.08 -1.22 -5.82
CA GLU A 34 -3.40 -2.38 -5.23
C GLU A 34 -4.36 -3.52 -4.82
N GLY A 35 -5.68 -3.35 -5.03
CA GLY A 35 -6.68 -4.38 -4.72
C GLY A 35 -7.02 -4.54 -3.24
N ILE A 36 -6.44 -3.72 -2.35
CA ILE A 36 -6.71 -3.77 -0.91
C ILE A 36 -8.15 -3.33 -0.61
N TYR A 37 -8.61 -2.28 -1.31
CA TYR A 37 -9.99 -1.83 -1.26
C TYR A 37 -10.67 -2.02 -2.62
N LEU A 38 -11.94 -2.37 -2.59
CA LEU A 38 -12.82 -2.39 -3.74
C LEU A 38 -13.20 -0.96 -4.15
N LYS A 39 -13.67 -0.79 -5.39
CA LYS A 39 -14.12 0.51 -5.91
C LYS A 39 -15.29 1.12 -5.12
N ASP A 40 -16.07 0.30 -4.42
CA ASP A 40 -17.14 0.74 -3.53
C ASP A 40 -16.65 1.11 -2.11
N GLY A 41 -15.33 1.06 -1.87
CA GLY A 41 -14.70 1.46 -0.61
C GLY A 41 -14.71 0.37 0.46
N LYS A 42 -15.18 -0.84 0.15
CA LYS A 42 -15.06 -2.01 1.04
C LYS A 42 -13.67 -2.61 0.97
N LEU A 43 -13.23 -3.23 2.06
CA LEU A 43 -12.00 -4.00 2.07
C LEU A 43 -12.17 -5.28 1.22
N ALA A 44 -11.18 -5.60 0.40
CA ALA A 44 -11.20 -6.83 -0.38
C ALA A 44 -11.21 -8.06 0.55
N PRO A 45 -11.89 -9.14 0.15
CA PRO A 45 -12.15 -10.30 1.02
C PRO A 45 -10.88 -10.99 1.52
N GLU A 46 -9.78 -10.92 0.77
CA GLU A 46 -8.47 -11.46 1.15
C GLU A 46 -7.79 -10.67 2.29
N TYR A 47 -8.18 -9.40 2.48
CA TYR A 47 -7.69 -8.53 3.56
C TYR A 47 -8.68 -8.41 4.71
N LYS A 48 -9.89 -8.96 4.59
CA LYS A 48 -10.77 -9.11 5.75
C LYS A 48 -10.09 -10.05 6.73
N GLU A 49 -9.87 -9.57 7.95
CA GLU A 49 -9.44 -10.45 9.04
C GLU A 49 -10.36 -11.68 9.08
N PRO A 50 -9.81 -12.89 9.32
CA PRO A 50 -10.66 -14.04 9.58
C PRO A 50 -11.60 -13.65 10.72
N ALA A 51 -12.91 -13.85 10.52
CA ALA A 51 -13.90 -13.58 11.54
C ALA A 51 -13.40 -14.22 12.84
N ALA A 52 -13.14 -13.39 13.86
CA ALA A 52 -12.73 -13.87 15.16
C ALA A 52 -13.71 -14.97 15.59
N ALA A 53 -13.17 -16.18 15.77
CA ALA A 53 -13.94 -17.37 16.14
C ALA A 53 -14.49 -17.25 17.56
#